data_AF-A0A2E3GZ19-F1
#
_entry.id   AF-A0A2E3GZ19-F1
#
_cell.length_a   1.000
_cell.length_b   1.000
_cell.length_c   1.000
_cell.angle_alpha   90.00
_cell.angle_beta   90.00
_cell.angle_gamma   90.00
#
_symmetry.space_group_name_H-M   'P 1'
#
loop_
_entity.id
_entity.type
_entity.pdbx_description
1 polymer ?
#
loop_
_entity_poly.entity_id
_entity_poly.type
_entity_poly.pdbx_seq_one_letter_code
_entity_poly.pdbx_strand_id
1 'polypeptide(L)'
;MRHWRLIPLLLVSIAMPETGKPQQNVFAKEAVESLKSFGITPFPRVVMEGKDGRLKSNEYARAVRYDSDREELWISKAIAEVKDIRDIIDHEVSHLAAWRKHGIEIREHGPEWLKVCRAHAKHPAGACVTRR
;
A
#
# COMPACT_ATOMS: atom_id res chain seq x y z
N MET A 1 63.10 -14.92 -21.82
CA MET A 1 61.83 -15.02 -22.57
C MET A 1 60.67 -15.08 -21.58
N ARG A 2 59.89 -13.98 -21.55
CA ARG A 2 58.47 -13.82 -21.18
C ARG A 2 57.89 -14.63 -19.99
N HIS A 3 57.87 -14.00 -18.82
CA HIS A 3 57.02 -14.41 -17.68
C HIS A 3 55.56 -14.07 -17.96
N TRP A 4 54.66 -15.05 -17.89
CA TRP A 4 53.21 -14.83 -17.93
C TRP A 4 52.70 -14.71 -16.49
N ARG A 5 52.26 -13.51 -16.11
CA ARG A 5 51.51 -13.30 -14.86
C ARG A 5 50.04 -13.54 -15.14
N LEU A 6 49.48 -14.59 -14.56
CA LEU A 6 48.03 -14.80 -14.50
C LEU A 6 47.44 -13.79 -13.51
N ILE A 7 46.63 -12.85 -14.00
CA ILE A 7 45.83 -11.95 -13.18
C ILE A 7 44.54 -12.71 -12.86
N PRO A 8 44.22 -13.00 -11.59
CA PRO A 8 42.91 -13.53 -11.26
C PRO A 8 41.87 -12.43 -11.53
N LEU A 9 41.01 -12.64 -12.52
CA LEU A 9 39.79 -11.86 -12.66
C LEU A 9 38.93 -12.12 -11.42
N LEU A 10 38.85 -11.13 -10.52
CA LEU A 10 37.79 -11.07 -9.54
C LEU A 10 36.47 -10.95 -10.31
N LEU A 11 35.73 -12.07 -10.38
CA LEU A 11 34.30 -12.07 -10.66
C LEU A 11 33.62 -11.35 -9.50
N VAL A 12 33.43 -10.05 -9.63
CA VAL A 12 32.45 -9.32 -8.83
C VAL A 12 31.09 -9.80 -9.31
N SER A 13 30.53 -10.79 -8.62
CA SER A 13 29.10 -11.11 -8.75
C SER A 13 28.33 -9.87 -8.29
N ILE A 14 27.95 -9.03 -9.25
CA ILE A 14 26.92 -8.02 -9.05
C ILE A 14 25.65 -8.81 -8.82
N ALA A 15 25.27 -8.99 -7.56
CA ALA A 15 23.97 -9.52 -7.20
C ALA A 15 22.94 -8.60 -7.83
N MET A 16 22.32 -9.04 -8.93
CA MET A 16 21.21 -8.33 -9.52
C MET A 16 20.09 -8.33 -8.47
N PRO A 17 19.47 -7.17 -8.17
CA PRO A 17 18.35 -7.13 -7.25
C PRO A 17 17.26 -8.04 -7.81
N GLU A 18 16.87 -9.04 -7.02
CA GLU A 18 15.76 -9.94 -7.36
C GLU A 18 14.56 -9.06 -7.72
N THR A 19 14.20 -9.07 -9.00
CA THR A 19 12.99 -8.40 -9.47
C THR A 19 11.84 -9.09 -8.76
N GLY A 20 11.29 -8.45 -7.73
CA GLY A 20 10.14 -8.95 -6.99
C GLY A 20 9.04 -9.40 -7.96
N LYS A 21 8.32 -10.48 -7.58
CA LYS A 21 7.27 -11.09 -8.42
C LYS A 21 6.41 -10.00 -9.07
N PRO A 22 6.06 -10.10 -10.37
CA PRO A 22 5.37 -9.02 -11.10
C PRO A 22 4.17 -8.41 -10.37
N GLN A 23 3.39 -9.24 -9.68
CA GLN A 23 2.26 -8.80 -8.85
C GLN A 23 2.66 -7.89 -7.68
N GLN A 24 3.78 -8.15 -6.99
CA GLN A 24 4.27 -7.31 -5.88
C GLN A 24 4.57 -5.88 -6.35
N ASN A 25 5.05 -5.73 -7.58
CA ASN A 25 5.31 -4.42 -8.20
C ASN A 25 4.00 -3.70 -8.58
N VAL A 26 2.95 -4.43 -8.97
CA VAL A 26 1.62 -3.86 -9.23
C VAL A 26 1.00 -3.33 -7.93
N PHE A 27 1.04 -4.07 -6.81
CA PHE A 27 0.46 -3.56 -5.55
C PHE A 27 1.18 -2.33 -5.03
N ALA A 28 2.52 -2.34 -5.06
CA ALA A 28 3.31 -1.18 -4.66
C ALA A 28 2.96 0.05 -5.50
N LYS A 29 2.74 -0.14 -6.81
CA LYS A 29 2.28 0.92 -7.72
C LYS A 29 0.88 1.42 -7.36
N GLU A 30 -0.10 0.53 -7.20
CA GLU A 30 -1.49 0.92 -6.89
C GLU A 30 -1.59 1.65 -5.55
N ALA A 31 -0.86 1.19 -4.51
CA ALA A 31 -0.78 1.86 -3.21
C ALA A 31 -0.19 3.26 -3.34
N VAL A 32 0.93 3.41 -4.04
CA VAL A 32 1.58 4.72 -4.25
C VAL A 32 0.70 5.66 -5.05
N GLU A 33 0.06 5.19 -6.13
CA GLU A 33 -0.86 6.01 -6.92
C GLU A 33 -2.07 6.45 -6.09
N SER A 34 -2.51 5.63 -5.13
CA SER A 34 -3.63 5.96 -4.24
C SER A 34 -3.24 7.06 -3.28
N LEU A 35 -2.14 6.86 -2.56
CA LEU A 35 -1.60 7.88 -1.66
C LEU A 35 -1.41 9.23 -2.36
N LYS A 36 -0.90 9.24 -3.60
CA LYS A 36 -0.78 10.46 -4.42
C LYS A 36 -2.12 11.09 -4.77
N SER A 37 -3.10 10.29 -5.22
CA SER A 37 -4.42 10.79 -5.63
C SER A 37 -5.18 11.45 -4.48
N PHE A 38 -4.95 10.98 -3.26
CA PHE A 38 -5.51 11.53 -2.03
C PHE A 38 -4.65 12.65 -1.40
N GLY A 39 -3.53 13.02 -2.03
CA GLY A 39 -2.63 14.07 -1.53
C GLY A 39 -1.97 13.74 -0.19
N ILE A 40 -1.81 12.46 0.13
CA ILE A 40 -1.19 12.03 1.38
C ILE A 40 0.32 12.22 1.28
N THR A 41 0.85 13.23 1.96
CA THR A 41 2.30 13.41 2.18
C THR A 41 2.52 13.90 3.62
N PRO A 42 3.49 13.34 4.39
CA PRO A 42 4.35 12.20 4.03
C PRO A 42 3.56 10.89 3.88
N PHE A 43 4.12 9.91 3.17
CA PHE A 43 3.47 8.60 2.98
C PHE A 43 3.46 7.81 4.30
N PRO A 44 2.38 7.05 4.59
CA PRO A 44 2.36 6.10 5.68
C PRO A 44 3.32 4.95 5.40
N ARG A 45 3.65 4.17 6.43
CA ARG A 45 4.39 2.92 6.22
C ARG A 45 3.46 1.88 5.60
N VAL A 46 3.85 1.29 4.48
CA VAL A 46 3.11 0.18 3.86
C VAL A 46 3.65 -1.14 4.39
N VAL A 47 2.76 -2.00 4.91
CA VAL A 47 3.10 -3.29 5.49
C VAL A 47 2.42 -4.40 4.71
N MET A 48 3.21 -5.35 4.19
CA MET A 48 2.70 -6.52 3.48
C MET A 48 2.57 -7.71 4.44
N GLU A 49 1.36 -8.25 4.58
CA GLU A 49 1.05 -9.32 5.54
C GLU A 49 0.76 -10.67 4.88
N GLY A 50 1.11 -11.75 5.57
CA GLY A 50 0.75 -13.13 5.21
C GLY A 50 -0.65 -13.52 5.68
N LYS A 51 -1.01 -14.79 5.48
CA LYS A 51 -2.35 -15.34 5.80
C LYS A 51 -2.71 -15.30 7.29
N ASP A 52 -1.70 -15.27 8.17
CA ASP A 52 -1.83 -15.21 9.64
C ASP A 52 -1.43 -13.82 10.19
N GLY A 53 -1.68 -12.77 9.40
CA GLY A 53 -1.34 -11.39 9.73
C GLY A 53 -2.23 -10.75 10.80
N ARG A 54 -2.10 -9.43 10.94
CA ARG A 54 -2.92 -8.57 11.79
C ARG A 54 -4.24 -8.17 11.13
N LEU A 55 -4.38 -8.42 9.83
CA LEU A 55 -5.65 -8.36 9.10
C LEU A 55 -6.58 -9.51 9.49
N LYS A 56 -7.89 -9.26 9.53
CA LYS A 56 -8.87 -10.35 9.67
C LYS A 56 -8.89 -11.21 8.41
N SER A 57 -9.39 -12.44 8.52
CA SER A 57 -9.43 -13.41 7.41
C SER A 57 -10.20 -12.93 6.17
N ASN A 58 -11.11 -11.96 6.31
CA ASN A 58 -11.89 -11.36 5.24
C ASN A 58 -11.39 -9.96 4.80
N GLU A 59 -10.28 -9.48 5.36
CA GLU A 59 -9.71 -8.16 5.05
C GLU A 59 -8.50 -8.32 4.10
N TYR A 60 -8.54 -7.59 2.98
CA TYR A 60 -7.41 -7.55 2.04
C TYR A 60 -6.45 -6.39 2.30
N ALA A 61 -6.93 -5.33 2.94
CA ALA A 61 -6.13 -4.20 3.35
C ALA A 61 -6.78 -3.52 4.56
N ARG A 62 -6.01 -2.68 5.26
CA ARG A 62 -6.51 -1.87 6.37
C ARG A 62 -5.67 -0.62 6.57
N ALA A 63 -6.33 0.52 6.73
CA ALA A 63 -5.72 1.72 7.27
C ALA A 63 -5.61 1.67 8.79
N VAL A 64 -4.44 2.00 9.31
CA VAL A 64 -4.17 2.05 10.75
C VAL A 64 -3.52 3.38 11.10
N ARG A 65 -4.04 4.03 12.14
CA ARG A 65 -3.41 5.18 12.77
C ARG A 65 -3.24 4.88 14.25
N TYR A 66 -2.05 5.13 14.76
CA TYR A 66 -1.71 5.01 16.18
C TYR A 66 -1.87 6.37 16.87
N ASP A 67 -2.01 6.35 18.20
CA ASP A 67 -2.05 7.58 19.03
C ASP A 67 -0.80 8.47 18.86
N SER A 68 0.32 7.89 18.41
CA SER A 68 1.56 8.61 18.15
C SER A 68 1.60 9.30 16.77
N ASP A 69 0.45 9.53 16.13
CA ASP A 69 0.32 10.03 14.74
C ASP A 69 1.02 9.18 13.66
N ARG A 70 1.49 8.00 14.02
CA ARG A 70 2.05 7.04 13.05
C ARG A 70 0.89 6.43 12.27
N GLU A 71 1.04 6.40 10.96
CA GLU A 71 0.07 5.78 10.06
C GLU A 71 0.70 4.60 9.31
N GLU A 72 -0.08 3.54 9.16
CA GLU A 72 0.28 2.37 8.36
C GLU A 72 -0.87 2.00 7.41
N LEU A 73 -0.49 1.49 6.24
CA LEU A 73 -1.40 0.82 5.32
C LEU A 73 -1.01 -0.66 5.27
N TRP A 74 -1.82 -1.50 5.89
CA TRP A 74 -1.62 -2.94 5.90
C TRP A 74 -2.27 -3.55 4.66
N ILE A 75 -1.58 -4.46 3.98
CA ILE A 75 -2.04 -5.08 2.75
C ILE A 75 -1.74 -6.58 2.81
N SER A 76 -2.78 -7.41 2.67
CA SER A 76 -2.64 -8.86 2.59
C SER A 76 -1.99 -9.25 1.27
N LYS A 77 -1.08 -10.22 1.30
CA LYS A 77 -0.54 -10.85 0.08
C LYS A 77 -1.64 -11.49 -0.78
N ALA A 78 -2.78 -11.87 -0.20
CA ALA A 78 -3.91 -12.45 -0.92
C ALA A 78 -4.67 -11.42 -1.78
N ILE A 79 -4.42 -10.11 -1.61
CA ILE A 79 -5.03 -9.07 -2.46
C ILE A 79 -4.70 -9.27 -3.94
N ALA A 80 -3.63 -10.02 -4.24
CA ALA A 80 -3.19 -10.33 -5.59
C ALA A 80 -4.18 -11.10 -6.45
N GLU A 81 -5.10 -11.81 -5.81
CA GLU A 81 -6.13 -12.61 -6.47
C GLU A 81 -7.40 -11.79 -6.70
N VAL A 82 -7.45 -10.55 -6.21
CA VAL A 82 -8.63 -9.68 -6.29
C VAL A 82 -8.56 -8.83 -7.56
N LYS A 83 -9.68 -8.77 -8.30
CA LYS A 83 -9.79 -7.99 -9.54
C LYS A 83 -9.72 -6.48 -9.29
N ASP A 84 -10.36 -6.02 -8.22
CA ASP A 84 -10.55 -4.60 -7.91
C ASP A 84 -9.65 -4.12 -6.76
N ILE A 85 -8.35 -4.47 -6.84
CA ILE A 85 -7.32 -4.06 -5.86
C ILE A 85 -7.34 -2.56 -5.60
N ARG A 86 -7.49 -1.77 -6.67
CA ARG A 86 -7.45 -0.32 -6.57
C ARG A 86 -8.58 0.24 -5.70
N ASP A 87 -9.78 -0.34 -5.78
CA ASP A 87 -10.93 0.12 -5.01
C ASP A 87 -10.77 -0.22 -3.52
N ILE A 88 -10.16 -1.38 -3.21
CA ILE A 88 -9.79 -1.75 -1.84
C ILE A 88 -8.77 -0.75 -1.29
N ILE A 89 -7.72 -0.45 -2.04
CA ILE A 89 -6.67 0.47 -1.59
C ILE A 89 -7.23 1.89 -1.43
N ASP A 90 -8.03 2.39 -2.37
CA ASP A 90 -8.66 3.71 -2.27
C ASP A 90 -9.61 3.80 -1.07
N HIS A 91 -10.32 2.72 -0.74
CA HIS A 91 -11.13 2.65 0.49
C HIS A 91 -10.26 2.90 1.72
N GLU A 92 -9.16 2.15 1.88
CA GLU A 92 -8.30 2.30 3.05
C GLU A 92 -7.57 3.64 3.08
N VAL A 93 -7.00 4.08 1.96
CA VAL A 93 -6.29 5.36 1.86
C VAL A 93 -7.23 6.53 2.16
N SER A 94 -8.52 6.43 1.80
CA SER A 94 -9.50 7.47 2.13
C SER A 94 -9.73 7.65 3.62
N HIS A 95 -9.57 6.60 4.45
CA HIS A 95 -9.59 6.74 5.92
C HIS A 95 -8.41 7.58 6.42
N LEU A 96 -7.19 7.26 5.95
CA LEU A 96 -5.99 8.03 6.30
C LEU A 96 -6.14 9.51 5.92
N ALA A 97 -6.62 9.78 4.70
CA ALA A 97 -6.86 11.14 4.23
C ALA A 97 -7.94 11.85 5.05
N ALA A 98 -9.03 11.16 5.39
CA ALA A 98 -10.11 11.74 6.20
C ALA A 98 -9.63 12.07 7.62
N TRP A 99 -8.88 11.17 8.27
CA TRP A 99 -8.31 11.42 9.59
C TRP A 99 -7.33 12.61 9.58
N ARG A 100 -6.48 12.73 8.56
CA ARG A 100 -5.57 13.89 8.43
C ARG A 100 -6.31 15.21 8.26
N LYS A 101 -7.45 15.19 7.56
CA LYS A 101 -8.20 16.41 7.24
C LYS A 101 -9.18 16.82 8.34
N HIS A 102 -9.77 15.86 9.04
CA HIS A 102 -10.91 16.08 9.92
C HIS A 102 -10.69 15.59 11.37
N GLY A 103 -9.57 14.91 11.65
CA GLY A 103 -9.31 14.29 12.94
C GLY A 103 -9.78 12.85 13.03
N ILE A 104 -9.31 12.13 14.05
CA ILE A 104 -9.60 10.69 14.25
C ILE A 104 -11.00 10.43 14.83
N GLU A 105 -11.64 11.45 15.38
CA GLU A 105 -12.95 11.33 16.05
C GLU A 105 -14.12 11.34 15.05
N ILE A 106 -13.86 11.50 13.75
CA ILE A 106 -14.90 11.39 12.74
C ILE A 106 -15.54 9.99 12.78
N ARG A 107 -16.83 9.94 12.49
CA ARG A 107 -17.56 8.68 12.38
C ARG A 107 -16.95 7.81 11.29
N GLU A 108 -16.70 6.54 11.59
CA GLU A 108 -16.28 5.55 10.61
C GLU A 108 -17.31 5.47 9.46
N HIS A 109 -16.81 5.63 8.23
CA HIS A 109 -17.63 5.79 7.02
C HIS A 109 -18.69 6.91 7.07
N GLY A 110 -18.46 7.94 7.90
CA GLY A 110 -19.34 9.11 8.02
C GLY A 110 -19.28 10.07 6.82
N PRO A 111 -20.06 11.16 6.85
CA PRO A 111 -20.11 12.16 5.77
C PRO A 111 -18.74 12.75 5.41
N GLU A 112 -17.89 13.00 6.41
CA GLU A 112 -16.54 13.54 6.25
C GLU A 112 -15.68 12.57 5.44
N TRP A 113 -15.66 11.31 5.84
CA TRP A 113 -14.97 10.25 5.11
C TRP A 113 -15.51 10.09 3.69
N LEU A 114 -16.84 10.03 3.53
CA LEU A 114 -17.48 9.81 2.24
C LEU A 114 -17.17 10.92 1.25
N LYS A 115 -17.11 12.17 1.73
CA LYS A 115 -16.72 13.34 0.94
C LYS A 115 -15.28 13.23 0.46
N VAL A 116 -14.36 12.81 1.34
CA VAL A 116 -12.95 12.60 0.97
C VAL A 116 -12.81 11.44 -0.01
N CYS A 117 -13.43 10.29 0.27
CA CYS A 117 -13.37 9.13 -0.62
C CYS A 117 -13.87 9.46 -2.03
N ARG A 118 -15.07 10.07 -2.17
CA ARG A 118 -15.65 10.36 -3.49
C ARG A 118 -14.89 11.40 -4.29
N ALA A 119 -14.16 12.29 -3.63
CA ALA A 119 -13.38 13.33 -4.30
C ALA A 119 -12.12 12.79 -4.98
N HIS A 120 -11.59 11.64 -4.52
CA HIS A 120 -10.25 11.19 -4.89
C HIS A 120 -10.17 9.73 -5.35
N ALA A 121 -11.14 8.88 -4.97
CA ALA A 121 -11.15 7.47 -5.38
C ALA A 121 -11.32 7.35 -6.90
N LYS A 122 -10.58 6.40 -7.50
CA LYS A 122 -10.62 6.14 -8.94
C LYS A 122 -12.00 5.66 -9.38
N HIS A 123 -12.63 4.78 -8.58
CA HIS A 123 -13.99 4.30 -8.81
C HIS A 123 -14.82 4.45 -7.51
N PRO A 124 -15.46 5.61 -7.29
CA PRO A 124 -16.19 5.87 -6.05
C PRO A 124 -17.30 4.86 -5.73
N ALA A 125 -17.91 4.26 -6.76
CA ALA A 125 -18.95 3.24 -6.59
C ALA A 125 -18.43 1.93 -5.95
N GLY A 126 -17.16 1.58 -6.16
CA GLY A 126 -16.53 0.39 -5.58
C GLY A 126 -15.75 0.69 -4.30
N ALA A 127 -15.09 1.84 -4.23
CA ALA A 127 -14.26 2.22 -3.08
C ALA A 127 -15.08 2.80 -1.91
N CYS A 128 -16.07 3.66 -2.18
CA CYS A 128 -16.74 4.47 -1.15
C CYS A 128 -18.01 3.81 -0.61
N VAL A 129 -17.89 2.52 -0.29
CA VAL A 129 -18.99 1.69 0.24
C VAL A 129 -18.73 1.33 1.70
N THR A 130 -19.78 1.30 2.51
CA THR A 130 -19.75 0.66 3.83
C THR A 130 -19.78 -0.84 3.58
N ARG A 131 -18.63 -1.53 3.66
CA ARG A 131 -18.64 -3.00 3.56
C ARG A 131 -19.45 -3.54 4.75
N ARG A 132 -20.47 -4.35 4.47
CA ARG A 132 -21.32 -5.03 5.47
C ARG A 132 -20.59 -6.24 6.05
#